data_AF-A0A4Q7XY95-F1
#
_entry.id   AF-A0A4Q7XY95-F1
#
_cell.length_a   1.000
_cell.length_b   1.000
_cell.length_c   1.000
_cell.angle_alpha   90.00
_cell.angle_beta   90.00
_cell.angle_gamma   90.00
#
_symmetry.space_group_name_H-M   'P 1'
#
loop_
_entity.id
_entity.type
_entity.pdbx_description
1 polymer ?
#
loop_
_entity_poly.entity_id
_entity_poly.type
_entity_poly.pdbx_seq_one_letter_code
_entity_poly.pdbx_strand_id
1 'polypeptide(L)'
;MPARLSAAAAPAPAAAHVNPVDAVLMGLPFGQWVPMPEVARRVREAGLDGSLLTAMVRRHRRRGVLRTDRQPTMTYVMRVGNPG
;
A
#
# COMPACT_ATOMS: atom_id res chain seq x y z
N MET A 1 44.40 27.25 11.58
CA MET A 1 43.59 26.60 10.53
C MET A 1 42.96 25.33 11.10
N PRO A 2 41.75 25.36 11.69
CA PRO A 2 41.13 24.12 12.14
C PRO A 2 40.42 23.41 10.99
N ALA A 3 40.77 22.15 10.78
CA ALA A 3 40.14 21.23 9.85
C ALA A 3 38.68 20.98 10.27
N ARG A 4 37.74 21.22 9.36
CA ARG A 4 36.35 20.80 9.53
C ARG A 4 36.28 19.28 9.36
N LEU A 5 36.04 18.58 10.47
CA LEU A 5 35.50 17.22 10.48
C LEU A 5 34.17 17.25 9.72
N SER A 6 34.19 16.77 8.48
CA SER A 6 32.98 16.55 7.69
C SER A 6 32.27 15.33 8.28
N ALA A 7 31.32 15.59 9.18
CA ALA A 7 30.45 14.58 9.72
C ALA A 7 29.77 13.86 8.55
N ALA A 8 30.03 12.56 8.43
CA ALA A 8 29.36 11.69 7.49
C ALA A 8 27.85 11.89 7.64
N ALA A 9 27.24 12.48 6.61
CA ALA A 9 25.82 12.64 6.52
C ALA A 9 25.20 11.25 6.57
N ALA A 10 24.64 10.91 7.73
CA ALA A 10 23.77 9.76 7.89
C ALA A 10 22.73 9.81 6.76
N PRO A 11 22.46 8.69 6.06
CA PRO A 11 21.42 8.69 5.05
C PRO A 11 20.12 9.16 5.73
N ALA A 12 19.59 10.29 5.23
CA ALA A 12 18.34 10.86 5.68
C ALA A 12 17.29 9.74 5.81
N PRO A 13 16.46 9.73 6.86
CA PRO A 13 15.46 8.68 7.05
C PRO A 13 14.68 8.59 5.74
N ALA A 14 14.71 7.40 5.13
CA ALA A 14 13.96 7.12 3.92
C ALA A 14 12.53 7.56 4.20
N ALA A 15 12.16 8.74 3.72
CA ALA A 15 10.81 9.26 3.81
C ALA A 15 9.98 8.13 3.21
N ALA A 16 9.26 7.42 4.08
CA ALA A 16 8.40 6.34 3.67
C ALA A 16 7.42 7.02 2.73
N HIS A 17 7.69 6.94 1.43
CA HIS A 17 6.80 7.40 0.39
C HIS A 17 5.57 6.53 0.57
N VAL A 18 4.62 7.01 1.37
CA VAL A 18 3.34 6.36 1.58
C VAL A 18 2.73 6.39 0.19
N ASN A 19 2.84 5.25 -0.50
CA ASN A 19 2.31 5.13 -1.84
C ASN A 19 0.81 5.43 -1.71
N PRO A 20 0.25 6.38 -2.45
CA PRO A 20 -1.14 6.77 -2.28
C PRO A 20 -2.11 5.60 -2.50
N VAL A 21 -1.69 4.54 -3.21
CA VAL A 21 -2.44 3.28 -3.32
C VAL A 21 -2.49 2.54 -1.97
N ASP A 22 -1.42 2.60 -1.18
CA ASP A 22 -1.37 2.09 0.19
C ASP A 22 -2.42 2.79 1.06
N ALA A 23 -2.51 4.12 0.97
CA ALA A 23 -3.52 4.89 1.70
C ALA A 23 -4.95 4.46 1.35
N VAL A 24 -5.24 4.20 0.08
CA VAL A 24 -6.55 3.66 -0.35
C VAL A 24 -6.79 2.26 0.23
N LEU A 25 -5.79 1.38 0.19
CA LEU A 25 -5.89 0.01 0.73
C LEU A 25 -6.04 -0.01 2.24
N MET A 26 -5.37 0.90 2.96
CA MET A 26 -5.54 1.10 4.41
C MET A 26 -6.84 1.82 4.75
N GLY A 27 -7.43 2.59 3.84
CA GLY A 27 -8.77 3.15 3.99
C GLY A 27 -9.89 2.13 3.85
N LEU A 28 -9.60 0.89 3.43
CA LEU A 28 -10.60 -0.16 3.34
C LEU A 28 -11.07 -0.59 4.75
N PRO A 29 -12.38 -0.89 4.89
CA PRO A 29 -12.92 -1.39 6.15
C PRO A 29 -12.22 -2.68 6.58
N PHE A 30 -11.80 -2.73 7.84
CA PHE A 30 -11.15 -3.90 8.42
C PHE A 30 -12.14 -5.06 8.53
N GLY A 31 -11.71 -6.27 8.16
CA GLY A 31 -12.52 -7.48 8.23
C GLY A 31 -13.67 -7.57 7.22
N GLN A 32 -13.76 -6.65 6.26
CA GLN A 32 -14.78 -6.68 5.21
C GLN A 32 -14.18 -7.02 3.85
N TRP A 33 -14.88 -7.87 3.10
CA TRP A 33 -14.54 -8.20 1.72
C TRP A 33 -15.03 -7.10 0.78
N VAL A 34 -14.09 -6.45 0.10
CA VAL A 34 -14.37 -5.42 -0.89
C VAL A 34 -14.03 -5.96 -2.28
N PRO A 35 -14.93 -5.84 -3.28
CA PRO A 35 -14.63 -6.25 -4.65
C PRO A 35 -13.40 -5.51 -5.20
N MET A 36 -12.48 -6.22 -5.84
CA MET A 36 -11.32 -5.62 -6.50
C MET A 36 -11.69 -4.52 -7.51
N PRO A 37 -12.79 -4.64 -8.30
CA PRO A 37 -13.23 -3.54 -9.18
C PRO A 37 -13.60 -2.26 -8.43
N GLU A 38 -14.18 -2.39 -7.23
CA GLU A 38 -14.52 -1.27 -6.35
C GLU A 38 -13.24 -0.60 -5.81
N VAL A 39 -12.25 -1.40 -5.39
CA VAL A 39 -10.93 -0.89 -4.99
C VAL A 39 -10.27 -0.17 -6.17
N ALA A 40 -10.31 -0.75 -7.37
CA ALA A 40 -9.78 -0.15 -8.59
C ALA A 40 -10.52 1.13 -9.00
N ARG A 41 -11.81 1.26 -8.68
CA ARG A 41 -12.55 2.52 -8.86
C ARG A 41 -12.04 3.59 -7.90
N ARG A 42 -11.91 3.27 -6.61
CA ARG A 42 -11.39 4.21 -5.59
C ARG A 42 -9.97 4.68 -5.88
N VAL A 43 -9.10 3.78 -6.36
CA VAL A 43 -7.74 4.11 -6.80
C VAL A 43 -7.78 5.09 -7.98
N ARG A 44 -8.66 4.88 -8.96
CA ARG A 44 -8.81 5.80 -10.09
C ARG A 44 -9.41 7.15 -9.69
N GLU A 45 -10.39 7.16 -8.78
CA GLU A 45 -10.97 8.39 -8.21
C GLU A 45 -9.92 9.21 -7.44
N ALA A 46 -8.95 8.53 -6.81
CA ALA A 46 -7.79 9.15 -6.20
C ALA A 46 -6.71 9.61 -7.20
N GLY A 47 -6.96 9.49 -8.52
CA GLY A 47 -6.02 9.87 -9.57
C GLY A 47 -4.83 8.93 -9.74
N LEU A 48 -4.93 7.69 -9.23
CA LEU A 48 -3.82 6.75 -9.18
C LEU A 48 -3.90 5.71 -10.31
N ASP A 49 -2.72 5.26 -10.74
CA ASP A 49 -2.61 4.23 -11.76
C ASP A 49 -3.06 2.86 -11.22
N GLY A 50 -4.10 2.31 -11.85
CA GLY A 50 -4.62 0.97 -11.54
C GLY A 50 -3.61 -0.15 -11.77
N SER A 51 -2.55 0.08 -12.57
CA SER A 51 -1.43 -0.85 -12.73
C SER A 51 -0.73 -1.15 -11.39
N LEU A 52 -0.57 -0.13 -10.55
CA LEU A 52 0.09 -0.25 -9.25
C LEU A 52 -0.77 -1.02 -8.23
N LEU A 53 -2.10 -1.06 -8.40
CA LEU A 53 -3.00 -1.74 -7.47
C LEU A 53 -2.65 -3.22 -7.31
N THR A 54 -2.42 -3.93 -8.42
CA THR A 54 -2.12 -5.38 -8.37
C THR A 54 -0.80 -5.64 -7.64
N ALA A 55 0.22 -4.83 -7.91
CA ALA A 55 1.52 -4.92 -7.24
C ALA A 55 1.40 -4.64 -5.73
N MET A 56 0.63 -3.62 -5.36
CA MET A 56 0.40 -3.21 -3.97
C MET A 56 -0.41 -4.24 -3.21
N VAL A 57 -1.51 -4.75 -3.77
CA VAL A 57 -2.29 -5.83 -3.15
C VAL A 57 -1.40 -7.06 -2.92
N ARG A 58 -0.57 -7.44 -3.90
CA ARG A 58 0.37 -8.55 -3.75
C ARG A 58 1.39 -8.28 -2.64
N ARG A 59 1.91 -7.06 -2.53
CA ARG A 59 2.85 -6.63 -1.47
C ARG A 59 2.21 -6.73 -0.09
N HIS A 60 1.02 -6.17 0.10
CA HIS A 60 0.33 -6.20 1.39
C HIS A 60 -0.16 -7.59 1.78
N ARG A 61 -0.55 -8.41 0.79
CA ARG A 61 -0.87 -9.83 1.04
C ARG A 61 0.33 -10.60 1.56
N ARG A 62 1.52 -10.39 0.98
CA ARG A 62 2.77 -10.99 1.48
C ARG A 62 3.14 -10.53 2.89
N ARG A 63 2.76 -9.30 3.26
CA ARG A 63 2.95 -8.75 4.61
C ARG A 63 1.87 -9.18 5.62
N GLY A 64 0.87 -9.96 5.21
CA GLY A 64 -0.23 -10.37 6.08
C GLY A 64 -1.24 -9.26 6.42
N VAL A 65 -1.19 -8.13 5.71
CA VAL A 65 -2.08 -6.98 5.97
C VAL A 65 -3.39 -7.10 5.17
N LEU A 66 -3.34 -7.71 3.99
CA LEU A 66 -4.51 -7.98 3.14
C LEU A 66 -4.68 -9.49 2.91
N ARG A 67 -5.93 -9.93 2.77
CA ARG A 67 -6.30 -11.18 2.12
C ARG A 67 -6.95 -10.89 0.79
N THR A 68 -6.71 -11.78 -0.16
CA THR A 68 -7.39 -11.78 -1.45
C THR A 68 -8.12 -13.09 -1.61
N ASP A 69 -9.39 -13.04 -1.95
CA ASP A 69 -10.18 -14.21 -2.30
C ASP A 69 -10.55 -14.14 -3.78
N ARG A 70 -10.27 -15.20 -4.54
CA ARG A 70 -10.56 -15.24 -5.97
C ARG A 70 -11.74 -16.17 -6.18
N GLN A 71 -12.89 -15.59 -6.45
CA GLN A 71 -14.10 -16.32 -6.79
C GLN A 71 -14.24 -16.45 -8.32
N PRO A 72 -15.10 -17.37 -8.82
CA PRO A 72 -15.32 -17.54 -10.26
C PRO A 72 -15.75 -16.24 -10.96
N THR A 73 -16.52 -15.41 -10.24
CA THR A 73 -17.12 -14.20 -10.78
C THR A 73 -16.26 -12.96 -10.59
N MET A 74 -15.53 -12.85 -9.47
CA MET A 74 -14.68 -11.69 -9.20
C MET A 74 -13.62 -11.97 -8.12
N THR A 75 -12.64 -11.07 -8.01
CA THR A 75 -11.65 -11.09 -6.92
C THR A 75 -12.08 -10.10 -5.84
N TYR A 76 -11.96 -10.50 -4.58
CA TYR A 76 -12.21 -9.69 -3.40
C TYR A 76 -10.92 -9.44 -2.64
N VAL A 77 -10.86 -8.31 -1.94
CA VAL A 77 -9.76 -7.90 -1.09
C VAL A 77 -10.32 -7.55 0.28
N MET A 78 -9.71 -8.06 1.33
CA MET A 78 -10.07 -7.77 2.71
C MET A 78 -8.84 -7.34 3.49
N ARG A 79 -8.96 -6.30 4.29
CA ARG A 79 -7.93 -5.91 5.24
C ARG A 79 -8.03 -6.76 6.51
N VAL A 80 -6.94 -7.44 6.85
CA VAL A 80 -6.87 -8.42 7.96
C VAL A 80 -5.81 -8.08 9.02
N GLY A 81 -4.90 -7.15 8.72
CA GLY A 81 -3.89 -6.68 9.66
C GLY A 81 -3.81 -5.15 9.68
N ASN A 82 -3.22 -4.61 10.75
CA ASN A 82 -2.78 -3.22 10.78
C ASN A 82 -1.25 -3.22 10.58
N PRO A 83 -0.66 -2.40 9.70
CA PRO A 83 0.77 -2.15 9.77
C PRO A 83 1.03 -1.44 11.11
N GLY A 84 1.58 -2.18 12.07
CA GLY A 84 2.18 -1.60 13.27
C GLY A 84 3.40 -0.78 12.90
#